data_AF-A0A1Y5S5N7-F1
#
_entry.id   AF-A0A1Y5S5N7-F1
#
_cell.length_a   1.000
_cell.length_b   1.000
_cell.length_c   1.000
_cell.angle_alpha   90.00
_cell.angle_beta   90.00
_cell.angle_gamma   90.00
#
_symmetry.space_group_name_H-M   'P 1'
#
loop_
_entity.id
_entity.type
_entity.pdbx_description
1 polymer ?
#
loop_
_entity_poly.entity_id
_entity_poly.type
_entity_poly.pdbx_seq_one_letter_code
_entity_poly.pdbx_strand_id
1 'polypeptide(L)'
;MKKTLTILRFLAVFPAGVALADDDCFVPMADWQPRDAVTRLAEENGWSVRRIKIDDGCYEIDGRDAEGRRIEVTVHPATLEVIEVEYEDNDDDSAQGNRKGRGDD
;
A
#
# COMPACT_ATOMS: atom_id res chain seq x y z
N MET A 1 4.85 -49.60 -47.20
CA MET A 1 5.70 -49.17 -46.05
C MET A 1 4.89 -48.19 -45.21
N LYS A 2 4.59 -48.54 -43.96
CA LYS A 2 3.72 -47.77 -43.06
C LYS A 2 4.58 -46.81 -42.24
N LYS A 3 4.43 -45.50 -42.46
CA LYS A 3 5.13 -44.45 -41.72
C LYS A 3 4.29 -44.06 -40.51
N THR A 4 4.68 -44.52 -39.34
CA THR A 4 4.08 -44.14 -38.06
C THR A 4 4.62 -42.78 -37.64
N LEU A 5 3.75 -41.76 -37.61
CA LEU A 5 4.05 -40.44 -37.07
C LEU A 5 3.87 -40.46 -35.55
N THR A 6 4.98 -40.46 -34.82
CA THR A 6 5.01 -40.33 -33.36
C THR A 6 4.86 -38.85 -33.01
N ILE A 7 3.67 -38.45 -32.51
CA ILE A 7 3.42 -37.09 -32.02
C ILE A 7 3.97 -37.00 -30.60
N LEU A 8 5.11 -36.33 -30.45
CA LEU A 8 5.73 -36.02 -29.15
C LEU A 8 4.93 -34.89 -28.48
N ARG A 9 4.09 -35.24 -27.50
CA ARG A 9 3.39 -34.29 -26.64
C ARG A 9 4.42 -33.63 -25.71
N PHE A 10 4.78 -32.38 -25.98
CA PHE A 10 5.52 -31.53 -25.04
C PHE A 10 4.55 -31.11 -23.93
N LEU A 11 4.71 -31.68 -22.74
CA LEU A 11 4.02 -31.22 -21.54
C LEU A 11 4.74 -29.94 -21.07
N ALA A 12 4.14 -28.77 -21.35
CA ALA A 12 4.62 -27.52 -20.80
C ALA A 12 4.31 -27.49 -19.29
N VAL A 13 5.35 -27.68 -18.47
CA VAL A 13 5.28 -27.40 -17.04
C VAL A 13 5.25 -25.88 -16.89
N PHE A 14 4.08 -25.33 -16.60
CA PHE A 14 3.97 -23.95 -16.13
C PHE A 14 4.49 -23.92 -14.69
N PRO A 15 5.51 -23.11 -14.37
CA PRO A 15 5.80 -22.82 -12.97
C PRO A 15 4.59 -22.07 -12.41
N ALA A 16 3.91 -22.67 -11.45
CA ALA A 16 2.96 -21.95 -10.62
C ALA A 16 3.76 -20.87 -9.87
N GLY A 17 3.58 -19.61 -10.26
CA GLY A 17 4.09 -18.49 -9.48
C GLY A 17 3.49 -18.55 -8.09
N VAL A 18 4.34 -18.58 -7.07
CA VAL A 18 3.90 -18.40 -5.69
C VAL A 18 3.47 -16.94 -5.58
N ALA A 19 2.17 -16.69 -5.44
CA ALA A 19 1.69 -15.41 -4.94
C ALA A 19 2.03 -15.41 -3.44
N LEU A 20 3.15 -14.80 -3.08
CA LEU A 20 3.41 -14.42 -1.69
C LEU A 20 2.48 -13.24 -1.41
N ALA A 21 1.39 -13.51 -0.68
CA ALA A 21 0.76 -12.47 0.13
C ALA A 21 1.69 -12.33 1.33
N ASP A 22 2.71 -11.50 1.18
CA ASP A 22 3.69 -11.25 2.21
C ASP A 22 2.99 -10.36 3.25
N ASP A 23 2.85 -10.85 4.48
CA ASP A 23 2.36 -10.06 5.61
C ASP A 23 3.52 -9.10 6.00
N ASP A 24 3.81 -8.14 5.11
CA ASP A 24 5.14 -7.56 4.86
C ASP A 24 5.78 -6.84 6.06
N CYS A 25 5.04 -6.50 7.10
CA CYS A 25 5.54 -5.69 8.23
C CYS A 25 5.52 -6.38 9.59
N PHE A 26 5.25 -7.68 9.70
CA PHE A 26 5.11 -8.35 11.00
C PHE A 26 6.45 -8.59 11.71
N VAL A 27 7.02 -7.51 12.27
CA VAL A 27 8.28 -7.55 13.03
C VAL A 27 8.07 -7.21 14.51
N PRO A 28 8.84 -7.82 15.44
CA PRO A 28 8.73 -7.51 16.87
C PRO A 28 8.91 -6.02 17.14
N MET A 29 8.06 -5.43 17.99
CA MET A 29 8.15 -4.00 18.35
C MET A 29 9.54 -3.55 18.86
N ALA A 30 10.34 -4.47 19.40
CA ALA A 30 11.71 -4.19 19.83
C ALA A 30 12.67 -3.84 18.67
N ASP A 31 12.35 -4.30 17.46
CA ASP A 31 13.14 -4.10 16.25
C ASP A 31 12.64 -2.90 15.43
N TRP A 32 11.59 -2.22 15.89
CA TRP A 32 11.04 -1.06 15.21
C TRP A 32 11.96 0.14 15.36
N GLN A 33 12.18 0.84 14.25
CA GLN A 33 12.82 2.14 14.26
C GLN A 33 11.95 3.15 14.99
N PRO A 34 12.53 4.12 15.71
CA PRO A 34 11.76 5.16 16.37
C PRO A 34 11.02 6.03 15.35
N ARG A 35 9.86 6.60 15.76
CA ARG A 35 9.08 7.54 14.92
C ARG A 35 9.89 8.71 14.35
N ASP A 36 10.92 9.16 15.07
CA ASP A 36 11.84 10.19 14.59
C ASP A 36 12.58 9.77 13.30
N ALA A 37 12.93 8.49 13.17
CA ALA A 37 13.56 7.96 11.97
C ALA A 37 12.61 7.97 10.76
N VAL A 38 11.33 7.67 10.99
CA VAL A 38 10.26 7.79 9.97
C VAL A 38 10.04 9.25 9.57
N THR A 39 10.11 10.18 10.53
CA THR A 39 10.01 11.62 10.25
C THR A 39 11.17 12.09 9.39
N ARG A 40 12.40 11.68 9.71
CA ARG A 40 13.58 11.99 8.92
C ARG A 40 13.53 11.39 7.51
N LEU A 41 13.05 10.14 7.37
CA LEU A 41 12.79 9.55 6.05
C LEU A 41 11.86 10.44 5.22
N ALA A 42 10.77 10.94 5.81
CA ALA A 42 9.85 11.85 5.12
C ALA A 42 10.53 13.17 4.71
N GLU A 43 11.30 13.78 5.61
CA GLU A 43 12.06 15.00 5.32
C GLU A 43 13.07 14.81 4.17
N GLU A 44 13.79 13.68 4.16
CA GLU A 44 14.75 13.31 3.11
C GLU A 44 14.07 13.14 1.73
N ASN A 45 12.80 12.72 1.72
CA ASN A 45 11.99 12.61 0.51
C ASN A 45 11.22 13.90 0.16
N GLY A 46 11.38 14.98 0.94
CA GLY A 46 10.70 16.25 0.72
C GLY A 46 9.20 16.21 1.04
N TRP A 47 8.76 15.28 1.88
CA TRP A 47 7.37 15.13 2.30
C TRP A 47 7.08 15.90 3.57
N SER A 48 5.92 16.56 3.63
CA SER A 48 5.41 17.15 4.86
C SER A 48 4.59 16.12 5.63
N VAL A 49 4.99 15.80 6.86
CA VAL A 49 4.26 14.86 7.73
C VAL A 49 3.08 15.54 8.40
N ARG A 50 1.86 15.01 8.19
CA ARG A 50 0.67 15.38 8.98
C ARG A 50 0.51 14.47 10.19
N ARG A 51 0.70 13.16 9.98
CA ARG A 51 0.48 12.10 10.95
C ARG A 51 1.37 10.92 10.62
N ILE A 52 1.86 10.24 11.66
CA ILE A 52 2.47 8.92 11.53
C ILE A 52 1.62 7.95 12.35
N LYS A 53 1.00 6.97 11.71
CA LYS A 53 0.17 5.92 12.32
C LYS A 53 0.90 4.57 12.27
N ILE A 54 0.36 3.62 13.02
CA ILE A 54 0.71 2.21 12.91
C ILE A 54 -0.55 1.51 12.47
N ASP A 55 -0.51 0.82 11.33
CA ASP A 55 -1.63 0.06 10.79
C ASP A 55 -1.11 -1.25 10.21
N ASP A 56 -1.80 -2.36 10.48
CA ASP A 56 -1.45 -3.72 10.06
C ASP A 56 0.04 -4.10 10.23
N GLY A 57 0.68 -3.56 11.28
CA GLY A 57 2.07 -3.81 11.62
C GLY A 57 3.09 -2.94 10.87
N CYS A 58 2.66 -2.03 10.00
CA CYS A 58 3.52 -1.07 9.32
C CYS A 58 3.49 0.31 9.98
N TYR A 59 4.48 1.16 9.67
CA TYR A 59 4.30 2.60 9.82
C TYR A 59 3.57 3.14 8.60
N GLU A 60 2.69 4.11 8.80
CA GLU A 60 2.09 4.86 7.71
C GLU A 60 2.22 6.35 7.93
N ILE A 61 2.57 7.08 6.88
CA ILE A 61 2.76 8.53 6.90
C ILE A 61 1.63 9.16 6.09
N ASP A 62 0.72 9.86 6.75
CA ASP A 62 -0.23 10.75 6.08
C ASP A 62 0.47 12.09 5.91
N GLY A 63 0.49 12.63 4.69
CA GLY A 63 1.23 13.85 4.43
C GLY A 63 0.95 14.50 3.09
N ARG A 64 1.93 15.28 2.65
CA ARG A 64 1.97 15.82 1.29
C ARG A 64 3.36 15.64 0.71
N ASP A 65 3.43 15.39 -0.59
CA ASP A 65 4.70 15.34 -1.31
C ASP A 65 5.27 16.75 -1.57
N ALA A 66 6.42 16.79 -2.25
CA ALA A 66 7.10 18.03 -2.62
C ALA A 66 6.27 18.92 -3.59
N GLU A 67 5.30 18.34 -4.29
CA GLU A 67 4.37 19.03 -5.21
C GLU A 67 3.08 19.47 -4.49
N GLY A 68 2.93 19.13 -3.21
CA GLY A 68 1.77 19.45 -2.39
C GLY A 68 0.60 18.48 -2.54
N ARG A 69 0.73 17.36 -3.27
CA ARG A 69 -0.30 16.32 -3.40
C ARG A 69 -0.41 15.54 -2.11
N ARG A 70 -1.61 15.09 -1.73
CA ARG A 70 -1.79 14.27 -0.54
C ARG A 70 -1.26 12.86 -0.81
N ILE A 71 -0.55 12.33 0.16
CA ILE A 71 0.00 10.98 0.11
C ILE A 71 -0.26 10.24 1.42
N GLU A 72 -0.48 8.93 1.32
CA GLU A 72 -0.34 7.96 2.39
C GLU A 72 0.83 7.04 2.02
N VAL A 73 1.84 6.94 2.89
CA VAL A 73 3.05 6.15 2.62
C VAL A 73 3.21 5.06 3.66
N THR A 74 3.18 3.80 3.21
CA THR A 74 3.41 2.62 4.04
C THR A 74 4.90 2.31 4.09
N VAL A 75 5.44 2.18 5.30
CA VAL A 75 6.87 2.06 5.57
C VAL A 75 7.12 0.85 6.47
N HIS A 76 8.07 0.00 6.06
CA HIS A 76 8.50 -1.14 6.83
C HIS A 76 9.16 -0.69 8.15
N PRO A 77 8.68 -1.14 9.32
CA PRO A 77 9.06 -0.54 10.59
C PRO A 77 10.50 -0.81 11.04
N ALA A 78 11.13 -1.91 10.59
CA ALA A 78 12.52 -2.22 10.97
C ALA A 78 13.57 -1.62 10.02
N THR A 79 13.23 -1.56 8.72
CA THR A 79 14.19 -1.19 7.65
C THR A 79 13.97 0.22 7.12
N LEU A 80 12.80 0.84 7.39
CA LEU A 80 12.36 2.10 6.79
C LEU A 80 12.21 2.04 5.27
N GLU A 81 12.06 0.83 4.71
CA GLU A 81 11.75 0.66 3.30
C GLU A 81 10.34 1.16 3.01
N VAL A 82 10.20 1.97 1.95
CA VAL A 82 8.88 2.41 1.48
C VAL A 82 8.26 1.26 0.70
N ILE A 83 7.17 0.73 1.25
CA ILE A 83 6.43 -0.39 0.68
C ILE A 83 5.43 0.12 -0.37
N GLU A 84 4.67 1.16 -0.01
CA GLU A 84 3.61 1.70 -0.85
C GLU A 84 3.51 3.21 -0.70
N VAL A 85 3.13 3.89 -1.79
CA VAL A 85 2.79 5.32 -1.82
C VAL A 85 1.46 5.46 -2.53
N GLU A 86 0.42 5.75 -1.76
CA GLU A 86 -0.91 6.05 -2.28
C GLU A 86 -1.08 7.57 -2.41
N TYR A 87 -1.73 8.01 -3.50
CA TYR A 87 -2.10 9.41 -3.70
C TYR A 87 -3.60 9.57 -3.42
N GLU A 88 -3.94 10.33 -2.38
CA GLU A 88 -5.34 10.64 -2.08
C GLU A 88 -5.82 11.77 -3.01
N ASP A 89 -6.43 11.39 -4.13
CA ASP A 89 -7.17 12.34 -4.97
C ASP A 89 -8.42 12.83 -4.22
N ASN A 90 -8.69 14.14 -4.27
CA ASN A 90 -9.89 14.72 -3.64
C ASN A 90 -11.13 14.36 -4.47
N ASP A 91 -11.63 13.14 -4.38
CA ASP A 91 -12.99 12.81 -4.83
C ASP A 91 -14.03 13.29 -3.80
N ASP A 92 -13.96 14.58 -3.47
CA ASP A 92 -15.01 15.31 -2.74
C ASP A 92 -16.01 15.85 -3.75
N ASP A 93 -16.78 14.97 -4.40
CA ASP A 93 -18.00 15.38 -5.11
C ASP A 93 -19.08 14.27 -5.13
N SER A 94 -20.11 14.48 -4.31
CA SER A 94 -21.52 14.06 -4.46
C SER A 94 -21.99 12.68 -3.94
N ALA A 95 -22.60 12.68 -2.74
CA ALA A 95 -23.78 11.84 -2.44
C ALA A 95 -24.61 12.37 -1.23
N GLN A 96 -25.52 13.28 -1.53
CA GLN A 96 -26.87 13.41 -0.94
C GLN A 96 -27.11 13.09 0.55
N GLY A 97 -27.03 14.12 1.40
CA GLY A 97 -27.83 14.21 2.62
C GLY A 97 -29.10 15.01 2.36
N ASN A 98 -30.09 14.43 1.70
CA ASN A 98 -31.38 15.07 1.43
C ASN A 98 -32.06 15.51 2.74
N ARG A 99 -32.60 16.72 2.72
CA ARG A 99 -33.26 17.43 3.81
C ARG A 99 -34.32 16.54 4.46
N LYS A 100 -34.15 16.21 5.74
CA LYS A 100 -35.24 15.72 6.59
C LYS A 100 -36.18 16.89 6.87
N GLY A 101 -37.13 17.10 5.96
CA GLY A 101 -38.21 18.06 6.11
C GLY A 101 -39.11 17.68 7.28
N ARG A 102 -39.38 18.68 8.13
CA ARG A 102 -40.54 18.74 9.02
C ARG A 102 -41.80 18.34 8.25
N GLY A 103 -42.55 17.39 8.78
CA GLY A 103 -44.00 17.29 8.58
C GLY A 103 -44.64 17.55 9.93
N ASP A 104 -45.24 18.72 10.06
CA ASP A 104 -46.05 19.14 11.21
C ASP A 104 -47.39 18.36 11.23
N ASP A 105 -47.88 18.05 12.43
CA ASP A 105 -49.25 17.57 12.73
C ASP A 105 -50.31 18.64 12.44
#